data_AF-A0A7X9MTA8-F1
#
_entry.id   AF-A0A7X9MTA8-F1
#
_cell.length_a   1.000
_cell.length_b   1.000
_cell.length_c   1.000
_cell.angle_alpha   90.00
_cell.angle_beta   90.00
_cell.angle_gamma   90.00
#
_symmetry.space_group_name_H-M   'P 1'
#
loop_
_entity.id
_entity.type
_entity.pdbx_description
1 polymer ?
#
loop_
_entity_poly.entity_id
_entity_poly.type
_entity_poly.pdbx_seq_one_letter_code
_entity_poly.pdbx_strand_id
1 'polypeptide(L)'
;MNMFQKRKQKMRKVGFVLLIVVLITILYGLNTGSLKIAPFDVIKTLLGQGTDIREMILFDYRLPRICITVLAGFGLGVAGAIFQGITRNPLADPGVLGIHAGAGVGLMIYMTYFTSLNTLPALTIPLFTFAGGIIAATLIMLFAYEKGKGLLPNRLLLVGIAIAAGFNAVTLYLSLQLAMSIGTRVNDERIKLLGLAVALSCASVAMTGGIGFIGLVAPHIARRLVGPAHEYLLPISGLVGVVILVLSDTIARSIFEPSAIPAGVIVSAIGAPYFLYLLFKAKKY
;
A
#
# COMPACT_ATOMS: atom_id res chain seq x y z
N MET A 1 37.86 -9.16 12.80
CA MET A 1 36.81 -8.67 11.89
C MET A 1 36.25 -7.35 12.41
N ASN A 2 36.45 -6.26 11.69
CA ASN A 2 36.01 -4.91 12.10
C ASN A 2 34.48 -4.88 12.33
N MET A 3 34.01 -4.05 13.25
CA MET A 3 32.58 -3.91 13.58
C MET A 3 31.73 -3.63 12.33
N PHE A 4 32.26 -2.87 11.37
CA PHE A 4 31.66 -2.63 10.05
C PHE A 4 31.54 -3.90 9.20
N GLN A 5 32.57 -4.75 9.16
CA GLN A 5 32.53 -6.02 8.42
C GLN A 5 31.52 -7.00 9.02
N LYS A 6 31.43 -7.08 10.36
CA LYS A 6 30.41 -7.92 11.03
C LYS A 6 28.98 -7.48 10.69
N ARG A 7 28.71 -6.17 10.65
CA ARG A 7 27.40 -5.63 10.25
C ARG A 7 27.08 -5.92 8.78
N LYS A 8 28.03 -5.71 7.88
CA LYS A 8 27.89 -6.00 6.44
C LYS A 8 27.61 -7.49 6.18
N GLN A 9 28.28 -8.39 6.91
CA GLN A 9 28.06 -9.83 6.78
C GLN A 9 26.70 -10.27 7.33
N LYS A 10 26.29 -9.75 8.50
CA LYS A 10 24.95 -9.99 9.06
C LYS A 10 23.88 -9.57 8.07
N MET A 11 24.03 -8.40 7.47
CA MET A 11 23.16 -7.90 6.42
C MET A 11 23.05 -8.82 5.22
N ARG A 12 24.17 -9.25 4.63
CA ARG A 12 24.14 -10.15 3.46
C ARG A 12 23.41 -11.44 3.78
N LYS A 13 23.59 -11.97 4.99
CA LYS A 13 22.85 -13.15 5.48
C LYS A 13 21.35 -12.86 5.59
N VAL A 14 20.95 -11.76 6.23
CA VAL A 14 19.53 -11.40 6.38
C VAL A 14 18.87 -11.13 5.02
N GLY A 15 19.53 -10.37 4.14
CA GLY A 15 19.02 -10.08 2.80
C GLY A 15 18.87 -11.35 1.96
N PHE A 16 19.83 -12.27 2.03
CA PHE A 16 19.73 -13.56 1.35
C PHE A 16 18.58 -14.42 1.87
N VAL A 17 18.41 -14.49 3.20
CA VAL A 17 17.28 -15.20 3.82
C VAL A 17 15.94 -14.57 3.40
N LEU A 18 15.81 -13.24 3.44
CA LEU A 18 14.59 -12.56 3.01
C LEU A 18 14.29 -12.78 1.53
N LEU A 19 15.30 -12.82 0.67
CA LEU A 19 15.12 -13.09 -0.75
C LEU A 19 14.59 -14.51 -0.98
N ILE A 20 15.12 -15.50 -0.24
CA ILE A 20 14.57 -16.86 -0.24
C ILE A 20 13.11 -16.86 0.24
N VAL A 21 12.80 -16.16 1.33
CA VAL A 21 11.42 -16.07 1.84
C VAL A 21 10.51 -15.43 0.79
N VAL A 22 10.93 -14.35 0.13
CA VAL A 22 10.17 -13.73 -0.97
C VAL A 22 9.89 -14.74 -2.08
N LEU A 23 10.90 -15.48 -2.55
CA LEU A 23 10.73 -16.51 -3.56
C LEU A 23 9.73 -17.58 -3.13
N ILE A 24 9.84 -18.08 -1.90
CA ILE A 24 8.91 -19.08 -1.35
C ILE A 24 7.48 -18.52 -1.31
N THR A 25 7.30 -17.26 -0.86
CA THR A 25 5.96 -16.64 -0.81
C THR A 25 5.36 -16.43 -2.19
N ILE A 26 6.17 -16.10 -3.20
CA ILE A 26 5.73 -15.98 -4.60
C ILE A 26 5.31 -17.36 -5.13
N LEU A 27 6.14 -18.39 -4.93
CA LEU A 27 5.80 -19.75 -5.34
C LEU A 27 4.53 -20.27 -4.67
N TYR A 28 4.36 -19.94 -3.38
CA TYR A 28 3.14 -20.25 -2.65
C TYR A 28 1.92 -19.53 -3.25
N GLY A 29 2.02 -18.21 -3.51
CA GLY A 29 0.98 -17.40 -4.12
C GLY A 29 0.63 -17.78 -5.58
N LEU A 30 1.58 -18.38 -6.30
CA LEU A 30 1.38 -18.97 -7.63
C LEU A 30 0.66 -20.32 -7.56
N ASN A 31 0.87 -21.09 -6.50
CA ASN A 31 0.21 -22.39 -6.29
C ASN A 31 -1.22 -22.22 -5.75
N THR A 32 -1.44 -21.25 -4.86
CA THR A 32 -2.75 -21.01 -4.23
C THR A 32 -3.73 -20.22 -5.10
N GLY A 33 -5.02 -20.53 -4.92
CA GLY A 33 -6.17 -19.96 -5.63
C GLY A 33 -7.21 -21.04 -5.96
N SER A 34 -8.30 -20.65 -6.61
CA SER A 34 -9.48 -21.48 -6.93
C SER A 34 -9.14 -22.77 -7.68
N LEU A 35 -8.06 -22.77 -8.46
CA LEU A 35 -7.45 -23.97 -9.05
C LEU A 35 -6.03 -24.11 -8.51
N LYS A 36 -5.78 -25.16 -7.73
CA LYS A 36 -4.45 -25.53 -7.25
C LYS A 36 -3.63 -26.01 -8.45
N ILE A 37 -2.50 -25.35 -8.71
CA ILE A 37 -1.57 -25.73 -9.77
C ILE A 37 -0.32 -26.27 -9.09
N ALA A 38 0.01 -27.54 -9.37
CA ALA A 38 1.22 -28.13 -8.81
C ALA A 38 2.45 -27.28 -9.20
N PRO A 39 3.45 -27.10 -8.32
CA PRO A 39 4.61 -26.26 -8.61
C PRO A 39 5.36 -26.65 -9.90
N PHE A 40 5.37 -27.95 -10.21
CA PHE A 40 5.96 -28.45 -11.46
C PHE A 40 5.17 -28.03 -12.70
N ASP A 41 3.84 -27.97 -12.59
CA ASP A 41 2.96 -27.51 -13.66
C ASP A 41 3.02 -25.99 -13.82
N VAL A 42 3.31 -25.23 -12.76
CA VAL A 42 3.59 -23.79 -12.84
C VAL A 42 4.82 -23.54 -13.72
N ILE A 43 5.91 -24.29 -13.50
CA ILE A 43 7.14 -24.17 -14.29
C ILE A 43 6.90 -24.58 -15.75
N LYS A 44 6.17 -25.67 -15.99
CA LYS A 44 5.81 -26.09 -17.35
C LYS A 44 4.95 -25.06 -18.08
N THR A 45 3.99 -24.45 -17.38
CA THR A 45 3.12 -23.41 -17.93
C THR A 45 3.94 -22.14 -18.24
N LEU A 46 4.90 -21.78 -17.38
CA LEU A 46 5.85 -20.69 -17.64
C LEU A 46 6.74 -20.93 -18.86
N LEU A 47 7.05 -22.19 -19.16
CA LEU A 47 7.82 -22.61 -20.34
C LEU A 47 6.96 -22.80 -21.60
N GLY A 48 5.66 -22.43 -21.55
CA GLY A 48 4.74 -22.50 -22.69
C GLY A 48 4.13 -23.89 -22.95
N GLN A 49 4.26 -24.82 -22.01
CA GLN A 49 3.66 -26.18 -22.09
C GLN A 49 2.43 -26.32 -21.17
N GLY A 50 1.72 -25.22 -20.91
CA GLY A 50 0.50 -25.20 -20.11
C GLY A 50 -0.74 -25.55 -20.93
N THR A 51 -1.85 -25.85 -20.26
CA THR A 51 -3.17 -25.85 -20.92
C THR A 51 -3.68 -24.41 -21.03
N ASP A 52 -4.52 -24.10 -22.02
CA ASP A 52 -5.05 -22.74 -22.28
C ASP A 52 -5.64 -22.07 -21.02
N ILE A 53 -6.38 -22.83 -20.22
CA ILE A 53 -6.98 -22.34 -18.96
C ILE A 53 -5.89 -21.99 -17.92
N ARG A 54 -4.82 -22.79 -17.83
CA ARG A 54 -3.72 -22.55 -16.88
C ARG A 54 -2.86 -21.38 -17.33
N GLU A 55 -2.62 -21.24 -18.63
CA GLU A 55 -1.88 -20.12 -19.20
C GLU A 55 -2.61 -18.80 -18.94
N MET A 56 -3.91 -18.73 -19.26
CA MET A 56 -4.77 -17.59 -18.96
C MET A 56 -4.74 -17.23 -17.46
N ILE A 57 -4.94 -18.20 -16.56
CA ILE A 57 -4.90 -17.94 -15.11
C ILE A 57 -3.53 -17.42 -14.66
N LEU A 58 -2.44 -18.01 -15.16
CA LEU A 58 -1.09 -17.68 -14.73
C LEU A 58 -0.66 -16.31 -15.26
N PHE A 59 -0.78 -16.08 -16.57
CA PHE A 59 -0.27 -14.88 -17.25
C PHE A 59 -1.22 -13.68 -17.20
N ASP A 60 -2.54 -13.89 -17.20
CA ASP A 60 -3.49 -12.76 -17.21
C ASP A 60 -3.93 -12.35 -15.81
N TYR A 61 -3.95 -13.28 -14.84
CA TYR A 61 -4.48 -12.99 -13.50
C TYR A 61 -3.43 -13.05 -12.39
N ARG A 62 -2.59 -14.10 -12.32
CA ARG A 62 -1.68 -14.31 -11.17
C ARG A 62 -0.39 -13.51 -11.29
N LEU A 63 0.34 -13.64 -12.39
CA LEU A 63 1.64 -13.00 -12.57
C LEU A 63 1.57 -11.47 -12.53
N PRO A 64 0.68 -10.79 -13.26
CA PRO A 64 0.62 -9.33 -13.24
C PRO A 64 0.34 -8.80 -11.84
N ARG A 65 -0.58 -9.46 -11.11
CA ARG A 65 -0.93 -9.10 -9.73
C ARG A 65 0.23 -9.30 -8.77
N ILE A 66 0.91 -10.46 -8.81
CA ILE A 66 2.08 -10.72 -7.97
C ILE A 66 3.16 -9.68 -8.26
N CYS A 67 3.44 -9.36 -9.52
CA CYS A 67 4.39 -8.32 -9.89
C CYS A 67 4.01 -6.96 -9.27
N ILE A 68 2.75 -6.54 -9.37
CA ILE A 68 2.27 -5.29 -8.76
C ILE A 68 2.42 -5.32 -7.23
N THR A 69 2.09 -6.43 -6.57
CA THR A 69 2.24 -6.54 -5.09
C THR A 69 3.69 -6.53 -4.64
N VAL A 70 4.61 -7.15 -5.40
CA VAL A 70 6.05 -7.10 -5.11
C VAL A 70 6.56 -5.67 -5.26
N LEU A 71 6.24 -4.99 -6.37
CA LEU A 71 6.67 -3.62 -6.63
C LEU A 71 6.09 -2.65 -5.58
N ALA A 72 4.80 -2.76 -5.29
CA ALA A 72 4.14 -1.92 -4.30
C ALA A 72 4.68 -2.17 -2.88
N GLY A 73 4.88 -3.43 -2.49
CA GLY A 73 5.38 -3.80 -1.17
C GLY A 73 6.80 -3.31 -0.94
N PHE A 74 7.66 -3.45 -1.95
CA PHE A 74 9.01 -2.91 -1.91
C PHE A 74 9.00 -1.38 -1.82
N GLY A 75 8.22 -0.73 -2.70
CA GLY A 75 8.11 0.74 -2.75
C GLY A 75 7.61 1.34 -1.43
N LEU A 76 6.54 0.79 -0.85
CA LEU A 76 6.00 1.23 0.44
C LEU A 76 7.00 1.01 1.58
N GLY A 77 7.70 -0.13 1.61
CA GLY A 77 8.73 -0.40 2.61
C GLY A 77 9.90 0.58 2.53
N VAL A 78 10.37 0.91 1.32
CA VAL A 78 11.45 1.89 1.12
C VAL A 78 10.97 3.31 1.46
N ALA A 79 9.79 3.73 0.97
CA ALA A 79 9.22 5.04 1.24
C ALA A 79 9.03 5.27 2.75
N GLY A 80 8.54 4.24 3.47
CA GLY A 80 8.43 4.24 4.92
C GLY A 80 9.76 4.47 5.63
N ALA A 81 10.80 3.76 5.21
CA ALA A 81 12.13 3.87 5.81
C ALA A 81 12.75 5.26 5.60
N ILE A 82 12.61 5.83 4.39
CA ILE A 82 13.04 7.18 4.08
C ILE A 82 12.26 8.20 4.92
N PHE A 83 10.93 8.08 4.96
CA PHE A 83 10.08 9.04 5.65
C PHE A 83 10.32 9.06 7.16
N GLN A 84 10.48 7.89 7.78
CA GLN A 84 10.83 7.79 9.20
C GLN A 84 12.25 8.31 9.50
N GLY A 85 13.17 8.19 8.53
CA GLY A 85 14.51 8.77 8.61
C GLY A 85 14.49 10.30 8.60
N ILE A 86 13.74 10.90 7.67
CA ILE A 86 13.60 12.35 7.53
C ILE A 86 12.88 12.96 8.74
N THR A 87 11.75 12.36 9.13
CA THR A 87 10.95 12.86 10.26
C THR A 87 11.58 12.58 11.61
N ARG A 88 12.61 11.71 11.66
CA ARG A 88 13.19 11.17 12.89
C ARG A 88 12.14 10.57 13.83
N ASN A 89 11.03 10.10 13.26
CA ASN A 89 9.92 9.52 13.99
C ASN A 89 9.67 8.09 13.45
N PRO A 90 9.96 7.05 14.25
CA PRO A 90 9.78 5.66 13.83
C PRO A 90 8.31 5.26 13.67
N LEU A 91 7.36 6.11 14.08
CA LEU A 91 5.92 5.93 13.91
C LEU A 91 5.37 6.72 12.71
N ALA A 92 6.21 7.46 12.00
CA ALA A 92 5.78 8.18 10.81
C ALA A 92 5.46 7.21 9.67
N ASP A 93 4.31 7.38 9.05
CA ASP A 93 3.87 6.62 7.88
C ASP A 93 3.69 7.58 6.69
N PRO A 94 4.33 7.31 5.52
CA PRO A 94 4.10 8.10 4.31
C PRO A 94 2.63 8.10 3.86
N GLY A 95 1.84 7.10 4.28
CA GLY A 95 0.40 7.04 4.01
C GLY A 95 -0.39 8.23 4.58
N VAL A 96 0.07 8.79 5.70
CA VAL A 96 -0.62 9.86 6.46
C VAL A 96 -0.41 11.26 5.85
N LEU A 97 0.51 11.41 4.90
CA LEU A 97 0.80 12.70 4.27
C LEU A 97 -0.32 13.23 3.35
N GLY A 98 -1.33 12.43 3.02
CA GLY A 98 -2.41 12.83 2.10
C GLY A 98 -2.14 12.57 0.62
N ILE A 99 -1.00 11.96 0.28
CA ILE A 99 -0.66 11.55 -1.10
C ILE A 99 -1.67 10.52 -1.62
N HIS A 100 -2.09 9.57 -0.77
CA HIS A 100 -3.12 8.59 -1.12
C HIS A 100 -4.49 9.25 -1.36
N ALA A 101 -4.83 10.28 -0.58
CA ALA A 101 -6.07 11.03 -0.77
C ALA A 101 -6.07 11.76 -2.13
N GLY A 102 -4.95 12.39 -2.50
CA GLY A 102 -4.79 13.00 -3.83
C GLY A 102 -4.86 12.00 -4.98
N ALA A 103 -4.26 10.82 -4.81
CA ALA A 103 -4.37 9.74 -5.79
C ALA A 103 -5.84 9.27 -5.94
N GLY A 104 -6.58 9.19 -4.82
CA GLY A 104 -8.01 8.91 -4.80
C GLY A 104 -8.84 9.95 -5.54
N VAL A 105 -8.53 11.24 -5.38
CA VAL A 105 -9.17 12.33 -6.16
C VAL A 105 -8.92 12.15 -7.65
N GLY A 106 -7.67 11.86 -8.06
CA GLY A 106 -7.33 11.60 -9.46
C GLY A 106 -8.15 10.45 -10.06
N LEU A 107 -8.27 9.34 -9.33
CA LEU A 107 -9.13 8.21 -9.69
C LEU A 107 -10.60 8.62 -9.83
N MET A 108 -11.14 9.38 -8.86
CA MET A 108 -12.53 9.82 -8.90
C MET A 108 -12.83 10.77 -10.05
N ILE A 109 -11.91 11.69 -10.37
CA ILE A 109 -12.06 12.56 -11.55
C ILE A 109 -12.19 11.72 -12.82
N TYR A 110 -11.34 10.70 -12.99
CA TYR A 110 -11.46 9.79 -14.13
C TYR A 110 -12.80 9.07 -14.15
N MET A 111 -13.20 8.48 -13.01
CA MET A 111 -14.44 7.72 -12.90
C MET A 111 -15.68 8.57 -13.19
N THR A 112 -15.72 9.82 -12.72
CA THR A 112 -16.86 10.72 -12.88
C THR A 112 -16.95 11.32 -14.28
N TYR A 113 -15.83 11.72 -14.91
CA TYR A 113 -15.86 12.53 -16.13
C TYR A 113 -15.31 11.85 -17.38
N PHE A 114 -14.40 10.88 -17.24
CA PHE A 114 -13.62 10.33 -18.36
C PHE A 114 -13.96 8.88 -18.69
N THR A 115 -14.79 8.20 -17.89
CA THR A 115 -15.26 6.82 -18.15
C THR A 115 -15.91 6.66 -19.52
N SER A 116 -16.57 7.70 -20.04
CA SER A 116 -17.24 7.68 -21.35
C SER A 116 -16.30 7.64 -22.55
N LEU A 117 -15.01 7.93 -22.37
CA LEU A 117 -14.08 8.10 -23.49
C LEU A 117 -13.61 6.78 -24.13
N ASN A 118 -14.00 5.60 -23.60
CA ASN A 118 -13.61 4.27 -24.12
C ASN A 118 -12.10 4.12 -24.45
N THR A 119 -11.25 4.92 -23.83
CA THR A 119 -9.79 4.84 -23.97
C THR A 119 -9.27 3.78 -23.01
N LEU A 120 -8.35 2.94 -23.48
CA LEU A 120 -7.69 1.83 -22.77
C LEU A 120 -7.65 2.04 -21.23
N PRO A 121 -8.67 1.54 -20.48
CA PRO A 121 -8.84 1.87 -19.06
C PRO A 121 -7.67 1.38 -18.20
N ALA A 122 -7.02 0.31 -18.66
CA ALA A 122 -5.85 -0.29 -18.03
C ALA A 122 -4.67 0.69 -17.88
N LEU A 123 -4.56 1.71 -18.75
CA LEU A 123 -3.48 2.68 -18.69
C LEU A 123 -3.93 4.03 -18.12
N THR A 124 -5.13 4.48 -18.48
CA THR A 124 -5.63 5.81 -18.10
C THR A 124 -5.94 5.91 -16.60
N ILE A 125 -6.51 4.86 -15.99
CA ILE A 125 -6.79 4.84 -14.55
C ILE A 125 -5.52 5.03 -13.71
N PRO A 126 -4.43 4.25 -13.91
CA PRO A 126 -3.16 4.48 -13.22
C PRO A 126 -2.57 5.88 -13.45
N LEU A 127 -2.66 6.42 -14.67
CA LEU A 127 -2.12 7.75 -14.99
C LEU A 127 -2.81 8.87 -14.20
N PHE A 128 -4.15 8.88 -14.18
CA PHE A 128 -4.92 9.86 -13.41
C PHE A 128 -4.69 9.72 -11.90
N THR A 129 -4.66 8.48 -11.40
CA THR A 129 -4.37 8.18 -10.00
C THR A 129 -2.97 8.66 -9.61
N PHE A 130 -1.98 8.42 -10.46
CA PHE A 130 -0.60 8.86 -10.25
C PHE A 130 -0.45 10.38 -10.31
N ALA A 131 -1.09 11.03 -11.28
CA ALA A 131 -1.09 12.49 -11.42
C ALA A 131 -1.70 13.16 -10.18
N GLY A 132 -2.83 12.66 -9.67
CA GLY A 132 -3.44 13.16 -8.43
C GLY A 132 -2.50 13.04 -7.23
N GLY A 133 -1.76 11.93 -7.12
CA GLY A 133 -0.72 11.74 -6.10
C GLY A 133 0.44 12.75 -6.22
N ILE A 134 0.94 13.02 -7.43
CA ILE A 134 1.99 14.02 -7.67
C ILE A 134 1.52 15.42 -7.30
N ILE A 135 0.30 15.79 -7.69
CA ILE A 135 -0.28 17.10 -7.35
C ILE A 135 -0.37 17.25 -5.84
N ALA A 136 -0.84 16.22 -5.14
CA ALA A 136 -0.87 16.21 -3.68
C ALA A 136 0.51 16.37 -3.07
N ALA A 137 1.48 15.56 -3.48
CA ALA A 137 2.86 15.65 -3.00
C ALA A 137 3.46 17.04 -3.22
N THR A 138 3.18 17.64 -4.38
CA THR A 138 3.64 19.00 -4.73
C THR A 138 3.02 20.04 -3.81
N LEU A 139 1.70 20.01 -3.60
CA LEU A 139 1.01 20.95 -2.70
C LEU A 139 1.51 20.80 -1.25
N ILE A 140 1.68 19.56 -0.77
CA ILE A 140 2.23 19.29 0.55
C ILE A 140 3.61 19.93 0.69
N MET A 141 4.49 19.70 -0.29
CA MET A 141 5.85 20.27 -0.27
C MET A 141 5.84 21.79 -0.32
N LEU A 142 4.98 22.39 -1.16
CA LEU A 142 4.85 23.85 -1.27
C LEU A 142 4.37 24.50 0.04
N PHE A 143 3.39 23.92 0.72
CA PHE A 143 2.84 24.47 1.97
C PHE A 143 3.66 24.12 3.21
N ALA A 144 4.33 22.97 3.21
CA ALA A 144 5.19 22.53 4.31
C ALA A 144 6.56 23.23 4.31
N TYR A 145 7.04 23.69 3.15
CA TYR A 145 8.33 24.36 3.03
C TYR A 145 8.29 25.79 3.56
N GLU A 146 9.23 26.13 4.45
CA GLU A 146 9.41 27.48 4.99
C GLU A 146 10.76 28.05 4.53
N LYS A 147 10.73 29.18 3.82
CA LYS A 147 11.94 29.88 3.37
C LYS A 147 12.83 30.19 4.59
N GLY A 148 14.06 29.65 4.60
CA GLY A 148 15.04 29.86 5.66
C GLY A 148 15.12 28.77 6.74
N LYS A 149 14.07 27.96 6.95
CA LYS A 149 14.06 26.85 7.93
C LYS A 149 13.98 25.46 7.31
N GLY A 150 13.70 25.37 6.01
CA GLY A 150 13.57 24.09 5.30
C GLY A 150 12.27 23.35 5.64
N LEU A 151 12.32 22.01 5.57
CA LEU A 151 11.17 21.15 5.86
C LEU A 151 11.15 20.75 7.34
N LEU A 152 10.22 21.33 8.09
CA LEU A 152 9.98 20.97 9.48
C LEU A 152 9.04 19.75 9.56
N PRO A 153 9.42 18.65 10.24
CA PRO A 153 8.60 17.43 10.31
C PRO A 153 7.18 17.66 10.83
N ASN A 154 7.03 18.49 11.88
CA ASN A 154 5.72 18.78 12.47
C ASN A 154 4.81 19.52 11.48
N ARG A 155 5.36 20.48 10.72
CA ARG A 155 4.63 21.24 9.71
C ARG A 155 4.24 20.35 8.53
N LEU A 156 5.16 19.48 8.10
CA LEU A 156 4.90 18.50 7.04
C LEU A 156 3.74 17.57 7.41
N LEU A 157 3.69 17.09 8.66
CA LEU A 157 2.59 16.25 9.16
C LEU A 157 1.26 17.03 9.21
N LEU A 158 1.24 18.24 9.78
CA LEU A 158 0.02 19.04 9.89
C LEU A 158 -0.55 19.43 8.53
N VAL A 159 0.32 19.88 7.61
CA VAL A 159 -0.05 20.21 6.23
C VAL A 159 -0.56 18.98 5.51
N GLY A 160 0.10 17.83 5.66
CA GLY A 160 -0.34 16.56 5.07
C GLY A 160 -1.74 16.16 5.54
N ILE A 161 -2.01 16.21 6.84
CA ILE A 161 -3.33 15.91 7.41
C ILE A 161 -4.39 16.88 6.88
N ALA A 162 -4.09 18.18 6.81
CA ALA A 162 -5.01 19.19 6.30
C ALA A 162 -5.36 18.97 4.82
N ILE A 163 -4.35 18.71 3.98
CA ILE A 163 -4.53 18.44 2.54
C ILE A 163 -5.29 17.13 2.34
N ALA A 164 -4.97 16.09 3.12
CA ALA A 164 -5.69 14.82 3.09
C ALA A 164 -7.19 15.00 3.35
N ALA A 165 -7.55 15.78 4.39
CA ALA A 165 -8.94 16.08 4.71
C ALA A 165 -9.66 16.79 3.56
N GLY A 166 -9.01 17.78 2.93
CA GLY A 166 -9.54 18.47 1.76
C GLY A 166 -9.78 17.54 0.58
N PHE A 167 -8.81 16.69 0.24
CA PHE A 167 -8.96 15.72 -0.85
C PHE A 167 -10.00 14.63 -0.58
N ASN A 168 -10.13 14.19 0.68
CA ASN A 168 -11.20 13.26 1.05
C ASN A 168 -12.58 13.89 0.85
N ALA A 169 -12.75 15.18 1.18
CA ALA A 169 -14.00 15.91 0.91
C ALA A 169 -14.30 16.00 -0.59
N VAL A 170 -13.30 16.26 -1.43
CA VAL A 170 -13.44 16.27 -2.91
C VAL A 170 -13.81 14.88 -3.44
N THR A 171 -13.13 13.84 -2.98
CA THR A 171 -13.40 12.44 -3.34
C THR A 171 -14.85 12.08 -3.02
N LEU A 172 -15.32 12.47 -1.82
CA LEU A 172 -16.70 12.25 -1.39
C LEU A 172 -17.69 12.96 -2.31
N TYR A 173 -17.46 14.24 -2.61
CA TYR A 173 -18.30 15.01 -3.53
C TYR A 173 -18.40 14.36 -4.91
N LEU A 174 -17.27 13.96 -5.49
CA LEU A 174 -17.23 13.29 -6.80
C LEU A 174 -17.92 11.93 -6.77
N SER A 175 -17.80 11.20 -5.66
CA SER A 175 -18.48 9.92 -5.45
C SER A 175 -20.01 10.09 -5.43
N LEU A 176 -20.50 11.14 -4.78
CA LEU A 176 -21.94 11.47 -4.75
C LEU A 176 -22.44 11.87 -6.15
N GLN A 177 -21.67 12.68 -6.89
CA GLN A 177 -21.98 13.03 -8.28
C GLN A 177 -22.07 11.80 -9.18
N LEU A 178 -21.10 10.88 -9.06
CA LEU A 178 -21.12 9.62 -9.79
C LEU A 178 -22.38 8.81 -9.46
N ALA A 179 -22.74 8.68 -8.18
CA ALA A 179 -23.96 7.95 -7.77
C ALA A 179 -25.27 8.56 -8.32
N MET A 180 -25.33 9.90 -8.40
CA MET A 180 -26.46 10.62 -9.02
C MET A 180 -26.52 10.41 -10.54
N SER A 181 -25.37 10.42 -11.21
CA SER A 181 -25.29 10.24 -12.67
C SER A 181 -25.78 8.87 -13.16
N ILE A 182 -25.74 7.85 -12.30
CA ILE A 182 -26.18 6.47 -12.59
C ILE A 182 -27.70 6.29 -12.32
N GLY A 183 -28.45 7.38 -12.07
CA GLY A 183 -29.91 7.36 -12.01
C GLY A 183 -30.52 6.89 -10.69
N THR A 184 -29.72 6.74 -9.63
CA THR A 184 -30.29 6.47 -8.30
C THR A 184 -30.91 7.74 -7.73
N ARG A 185 -32.24 7.77 -7.56
CA ARG A 185 -32.92 8.87 -6.83
C ARG A 185 -32.36 8.94 -5.41
N VAL A 186 -31.62 9.99 -5.11
CA VAL A 186 -31.02 10.21 -3.80
C VAL A 186 -32.08 10.88 -2.92
N ASN A 187 -32.90 10.08 -2.24
CA ASN A 187 -33.86 10.59 -1.25
C ASN A 187 -33.11 11.18 -0.04
N ASP A 188 -33.71 12.15 0.66
CA ASP A 188 -33.13 12.78 1.86
C ASP A 188 -32.75 11.75 2.94
N GLU A 189 -33.50 10.65 3.06
CA GLU A 189 -33.16 9.54 3.95
C GLU A 189 -31.89 8.80 3.53
N ARG A 190 -31.63 8.66 2.22
CA ARG A 190 -30.37 8.10 1.71
C ARG A 190 -29.21 9.06 1.94
N ILE A 191 -29.41 10.37 1.89
CA ILE A 191 -28.37 11.36 2.24
C ILE A 191 -28.01 11.23 3.73
N LYS A 192 -29.01 11.07 4.61
CA LYS A 192 -28.78 10.82 6.05
C LYS A 192 -28.08 9.48 6.30
N LEU A 193 -28.51 8.40 5.64
CA LEU A 193 -27.88 7.08 5.74
C LEU A 193 -26.48 7.04 5.12
N LEU A 194 -26.23 7.77 4.03
CA LEU A 194 -24.91 7.96 3.44
C LEU A 194 -24.04 8.78 4.38
N GLY A 195 -24.55 9.87 4.97
CA GLY A 195 -23.83 10.65 5.97
C GLY A 195 -23.41 9.79 7.17
N LEU A 196 -24.31 8.92 7.65
CA LEU A 196 -24.02 7.96 8.71
C LEU A 196 -23.00 6.90 8.26
N ALA A 197 -23.18 6.29 7.08
CA ALA A 197 -22.26 5.30 6.52
C ALA A 197 -20.88 5.90 6.26
N VAL A 198 -20.81 7.17 5.87
CA VAL A 198 -19.57 7.94 5.71
C VAL A 198 -18.96 8.26 7.06
N ALA A 199 -19.74 8.65 8.07
CA ALA A 199 -19.23 8.85 9.43
C ALA A 199 -18.65 7.55 10.00
N LEU A 200 -19.34 6.42 9.83
CA LEU A 200 -18.86 5.09 10.20
C LEU A 200 -17.68 4.64 9.35
N SER A 201 -17.66 4.92 8.05
CA SER A 201 -16.55 4.59 7.15
C SER A 201 -15.33 5.44 7.49
N CYS A 202 -15.48 6.74 7.76
CA CYS A 202 -14.41 7.60 8.25
C CYS A 202 -13.90 7.16 9.63
N ALA A 203 -14.78 6.74 10.54
CA ALA A 203 -14.38 6.15 11.82
C ALA A 203 -13.63 4.81 11.61
N SER A 204 -14.10 3.98 10.68
CA SER A 204 -13.48 2.71 10.32
C SER A 204 -12.13 2.92 9.65
N VAL A 205 -12.01 3.82 8.67
CA VAL A 205 -10.78 4.19 7.96
C VAL A 205 -9.80 4.90 8.89
N ALA A 206 -10.29 5.71 9.85
CA ALA A 206 -9.48 6.28 10.92
C ALA A 206 -8.96 5.21 11.90
N MET A 207 -9.72 4.15 12.15
CA MET A 207 -9.29 2.99 12.96
C MET A 207 -8.42 1.98 12.18
N THR A 208 -8.64 1.83 10.87
CA THR A 208 -7.97 0.82 10.03
C THR A 208 -6.78 1.35 9.24
N GLY A 209 -6.59 2.67 9.15
CA GLY A 209 -5.42 3.33 8.56
C GLY A 209 -5.12 2.82 7.14
N GLY A 210 -5.74 3.42 6.13
CA GLY A 210 -5.72 2.90 4.76
C GLY A 210 -4.32 2.58 4.23
N ILE A 211 -4.08 1.32 3.84
CA ILE A 211 -2.94 0.75 3.07
C ILE A 211 -1.51 1.06 3.58
N GLY A 212 -1.30 2.05 4.45
CA GLY A 212 -0.01 2.60 4.89
C GLY A 212 0.72 1.79 5.97
N PHE A 213 0.12 0.73 6.51
CA PHE A 213 0.79 -0.07 7.54
C PHE A 213 2.11 -0.70 7.08
N ILE A 214 2.27 -1.01 5.79
CA ILE A 214 3.55 -1.54 5.27
C ILE A 214 4.66 -0.51 5.41
N GLY A 215 4.38 0.76 5.11
CA GLY A 215 5.32 1.87 5.26
C GLY A 215 5.71 2.12 6.71
N LEU A 216 4.85 1.78 7.66
CA LEU A 216 5.17 1.86 9.08
C LEU A 216 5.94 0.63 9.59
N VAL A 217 5.40 -0.57 9.32
CA VAL A 217 5.81 -1.84 9.94
C VAL A 217 7.09 -2.39 9.32
N ALA A 218 7.24 -2.33 7.99
CA ALA A 218 8.38 -2.92 7.31
C ALA A 218 9.73 -2.29 7.72
N PRO A 219 9.87 -0.95 7.79
CA PRO A 219 11.11 -0.33 8.28
C PRO A 219 11.37 -0.61 9.75
N HIS A 220 10.30 -0.73 10.56
CA HIS A 220 10.44 -1.06 11.97
C HIS A 220 11.03 -2.47 12.17
N ILE A 221 10.51 -3.46 11.45
CA ILE A 221 11.04 -4.83 11.45
C ILE A 221 12.47 -4.84 10.90
N ALA A 222 12.73 -4.15 9.78
CA ALA A 222 14.05 -4.08 9.18
C ALA A 222 15.10 -3.48 10.13
N ARG A 223 14.75 -2.43 10.89
CA ARG A 223 15.65 -1.85 11.92
C ARG A 223 16.01 -2.85 13.01
N ARG A 224 15.11 -3.74 13.42
CA ARG A 224 15.43 -4.80 14.39
C ARG A 224 16.38 -5.86 13.80
N LEU A 225 16.26 -6.15 12.51
CA LEU A 225 17.08 -7.17 11.86
C LEU A 225 18.52 -6.68 11.60
N VAL A 226 18.67 -5.51 10.99
CA VAL A 226 19.97 -5.01 10.48
C VAL A 226 20.50 -3.75 11.17
N GLY A 227 19.70 -3.12 12.04
CA GLY A 227 20.06 -1.88 12.73
C GLY A 227 19.60 -0.61 11.97
N PRO A 228 19.90 0.59 12.51
CA PRO A 228 19.38 1.87 12.00
C PRO A 228 20.18 2.50 10.85
N ALA A 229 21.26 1.87 10.40
CA ALA A 229 22.11 2.41 9.34
C ALA A 229 21.33 2.47 7.99
N HIS A 230 21.16 3.68 7.43
CA HIS A 230 20.27 3.91 6.28
C HIS A 230 20.67 3.14 5.03
N GLU A 231 21.96 3.05 4.72
CA GLU A 231 22.50 2.29 3.58
C GLU A 231 21.99 0.83 3.55
N TYR A 232 21.68 0.30 4.73
CA TYR A 232 21.33 -1.09 4.98
C TYR A 232 19.85 -1.30 5.26
N LEU A 233 19.21 -0.28 5.82
CA LEU A 233 17.81 -0.31 6.19
C LEU A 233 16.89 -0.30 4.96
N LEU A 234 17.20 0.50 3.93
CA LEU A 234 16.34 0.67 2.76
C LEU A 234 16.04 -0.64 2.01
N PRO A 235 17.04 -1.42 1.54
CA PRO A 235 16.76 -2.64 0.79
C PRO A 235 16.07 -3.70 1.63
N ILE A 236 16.41 -3.82 2.92
CA ILE A 236 15.80 -4.78 3.83
C ILE A 236 14.36 -4.40 4.15
N SER A 237 14.08 -3.10 4.33
CA SER A 237 12.71 -2.60 4.52
C SER A 237 11.83 -2.90 3.31
N GLY A 238 12.35 -2.69 2.10
CA GLY A 238 11.67 -3.07 0.87
C GLY A 238 11.36 -4.56 0.83
N LEU A 239 12.35 -5.43 1.07
CA LEU A 239 12.14 -6.89 1.07
C LEU A 239 11.12 -7.36 2.11
N VAL A 240 11.15 -6.81 3.32
CA VAL A 240 10.14 -7.10 4.35
C VAL A 240 8.76 -6.66 3.88
N GLY A 241 8.66 -5.48 3.23
CA GLY A 241 7.41 -4.99 2.64
C GLY A 241 6.85 -5.92 1.57
N VAL A 242 7.71 -6.48 0.70
CA VAL A 242 7.33 -7.51 -0.28
C VAL A 242 6.72 -8.73 0.42
N VAL A 243 7.41 -9.28 1.43
CA VAL A 243 6.94 -10.46 2.15
C VAL A 243 5.56 -10.22 2.76
N ILE A 244 5.37 -9.08 3.45
CA ILE A 244 4.10 -8.75 4.09
C ILE A 244 2.98 -8.64 3.04
N LEU A 245 3.20 -7.90 1.96
CA LEU A 245 2.13 -7.63 1.00
C LEU A 245 1.80 -8.85 0.13
N VAL A 246 2.78 -9.64 -0.31
CA VAL A 246 2.55 -10.87 -1.08
C VAL A 246 1.81 -11.91 -0.24
N LEU A 247 2.20 -12.08 1.03
CA LEU A 247 1.47 -12.96 1.95
C LEU A 247 0.04 -12.49 2.17
N SER A 248 -0.16 -11.18 2.34
CA SER A 248 -1.50 -10.62 2.56
C SER A 248 -2.40 -10.79 1.34
N ASP A 249 -1.87 -10.58 0.13
CA ASP A 249 -2.60 -10.82 -1.12
C ASP A 249 -2.93 -12.31 -1.31
N THR A 250 -1.99 -13.19 -0.95
CA THR A 250 -2.23 -14.65 -1.02
C THR A 250 -3.31 -15.09 -0.04
N ILE A 251 -3.28 -14.59 1.20
CA ILE A 251 -4.30 -14.85 2.21
C ILE A 251 -5.66 -14.34 1.73
N ALA A 252 -5.71 -13.11 1.20
CA ALA A 252 -6.93 -12.49 0.66
C ALA A 252 -7.62 -13.38 -0.35
N ARG A 253 -6.82 -13.93 -1.27
CA ARG A 253 -7.30 -14.80 -2.33
C ARG A 253 -7.67 -16.20 -1.84
N SER A 254 -6.97 -16.73 -0.84
CA SER A 254 -7.20 -18.12 -0.40
C SER A 254 -8.41 -18.29 0.53
N ILE A 255 -8.75 -17.28 1.32
CA ILE A 255 -9.79 -17.39 2.37
C ILE A 255 -11.14 -16.83 1.88
N PHE A 256 -11.13 -15.80 1.03
CA PHE A 256 -12.32 -15.05 0.67
C PHE A 256 -12.70 -15.21 -0.81
N GLU A 257 -12.80 -16.45 -1.29
CA GLU A 257 -13.39 -16.69 -2.61
C GLU A 257 -14.93 -16.75 -2.52
N PRO A 258 -15.68 -16.12 -3.45
CA PRO A 258 -15.27 -15.39 -4.65
C PRO A 258 -15.09 -13.86 -4.45
N SER A 259 -15.32 -13.35 -3.24
CA SER A 259 -15.24 -11.92 -2.92
C SER A 259 -13.79 -11.46 -2.71
N ALA A 260 -13.15 -10.97 -3.77
CA ALA A 260 -11.77 -10.47 -3.72
C ALA A 260 -11.61 -9.29 -2.73
N ILE A 261 -11.32 -9.60 -1.46
CA ILE A 261 -10.99 -8.59 -0.46
C ILE A 261 -9.67 -7.91 -0.86
N PRO A 262 -9.58 -6.57 -0.79
CA PRO A 262 -8.31 -5.88 -1.05
C PRO A 262 -7.24 -6.34 -0.05
N ALA A 263 -6.03 -6.66 -0.55
CA ALA A 263 -4.91 -7.10 0.29
C ALA A 263 -4.61 -6.14 1.45
N GLY A 264 -4.83 -4.84 1.24
CA GLY A 264 -4.67 -3.80 2.26
C GLY A 264 -5.54 -4.01 3.51
N VAL A 265 -6.73 -4.61 3.38
CA VAL A 265 -7.59 -4.91 4.54
C VAL A 265 -6.93 -5.95 5.45
N ILE A 266 -6.31 -6.97 4.87
CA ILE A 266 -5.59 -8.00 5.64
C ILE A 266 -4.32 -7.43 6.26
N VAL A 267 -3.58 -6.60 5.52
CA VAL A 267 -2.42 -5.88 6.05
C VAL A 267 -2.82 -5.04 7.27
N SER A 268 -3.91 -4.27 7.20
CA SER A 268 -4.40 -3.46 8.31
C SER A 268 -4.88 -4.32 9.49
N ALA A 269 -5.59 -5.41 9.22
CA ALA A 269 -6.07 -6.33 10.25
C ALA A 269 -4.93 -6.95 11.08
N ILE A 270 -3.79 -7.21 10.46
CA ILE A 270 -2.59 -7.75 11.14
C ILE A 270 -1.73 -6.61 11.72
N GLY A 271 -1.58 -5.52 10.98
CA GLY A 271 -0.69 -4.41 11.30
C GLY A 271 -1.16 -3.57 12.50
N ALA A 272 -2.46 -3.31 12.62
CA ALA A 272 -3.01 -2.48 13.69
C ALA A 272 -2.82 -3.10 15.10
N PRO A 273 -3.13 -4.39 15.35
CA PRO A 273 -2.83 -5.03 16.63
C PRO A 273 -1.33 -5.05 16.96
N TYR A 274 -0.48 -5.32 15.96
CA TYR A 274 0.97 -5.33 16.14
C TYR A 274 1.50 -3.93 16.53
N PHE A 275 0.96 -2.88 15.91
CA PHE A 275 1.30 -1.51 16.24
C PHE A 275 0.85 -1.11 17.66
N LEU A 276 -0.39 -1.46 18.04
CA LEU A 276 -0.87 -1.24 19.41
C LEU A 276 0.01 -1.95 20.44
N TYR A 277 0.37 -3.21 20.20
CA TYR A 277 1.29 -3.95 21.06
C TYR A 277 2.64 -3.24 21.20
N LEU A 278 3.18 -2.69 20.12
CA LEU A 278 4.43 -1.92 20.16
C LEU A 278 4.30 -0.64 21.00
N LEU A 279 3.19 0.09 20.89
CA LEU A 279 2.93 1.29 21.70
C LEU A 279 2.89 0.96 23.19
N PHE A 280 2.21 -0.13 23.58
CA PHE A 280 2.18 -0.56 24.98
C PHE A 280 3.56 -0.96 25.50
N LYS A 281 4.40 -1.56 24.68
CA LYS A 281 5.76 -1.94 25.06
C LYS A 281 6.70 -0.74 25.16
N ALA A 282 6.53 0.27 24.30
CA ALA A 282 7.36 1.47 24.27
C ALA A 282 7.16 2.36 25.50
N LYS A 283 5.95 2.39 26.08
CA LYS A 283 5.60 3.19 27.26
C LYS A 283 6.22 2.68 28.59
N LYS A 284 6.94 1.56 28.54
CA LYS A 284 7.53 0.90 29.73
C LYS A 284 8.98 1.32 30.01
N TYR A 285 9.47 2.35 29.33
CA TYR A 285 10.76 3.04 29.52
C TYR A 285 10.52 4.55 29.43
#